data_AF-A0A2P1UHC8-F1
#
_entry.id   AF-A0A2P1UHC8-F1
#
_cell.length_a   1.000
_cell.length_b   1.000
_cell.length_c   1.000
_cell.angle_alpha   90.00
_cell.angle_beta   90.00
_cell.angle_gamma   90.00
#
_symmetry.space_group_name_H-M   'P 1'
#
loop_
_entity.id
_entity.type
_entity.pdbx_description
1 polymer ?
#
loop_
_entity_poly.entity_id
_entity_poly.type
_entity_poly.pdbx_seq_one_letter_code
_entity_poly.pdbx_strand_id
1 'polypeptide(L)'
;MPDENSFEELINELKLRNIKHNSQDIIAITQLDNGRIIFLEIGNSSSGWEHILNKHGEDFQRRGIAINNIIDFLMKAITMGQLIGTQGTSRSIYKVDYQGEIQYISIDIGSNGYVVSANPTPRKLIQRFLGEDLDEKKN
;
A
#
# COMPACT_ATOMS: atom_id res chain seq x y z
N MET A 1 -1.14 7.58 16.68
CA MET A 1 0.09 6.77 16.59
C MET A 1 -0.33 5.34 16.87
N PRO A 2 0.04 4.36 16.04
CA PRO A 2 -0.24 2.97 16.39
C PRO A 2 0.51 2.66 17.69
N ASP A 3 -0.16 2.00 18.61
CA ASP A 3 0.37 1.69 19.94
C ASP A 3 1.69 0.92 19.76
N GLU A 4 2.78 1.40 20.34
CA GLU A 4 4.13 0.82 20.18
C GLU A 4 4.16 -0.68 20.55
N ASN A 5 3.28 -1.09 21.47
CA ASN A 5 3.01 -2.49 21.82
C ASN A 5 2.59 -3.34 20.60
N SER A 6 1.79 -2.80 19.67
CA SER A 6 1.33 -3.51 18.48
C SER A 6 2.43 -3.72 17.42
N PHE A 7 3.43 -2.84 17.35
CA PHE A 7 4.48 -2.92 16.34
C PHE A 7 5.41 -4.12 16.59
N GLU A 8 5.95 -4.21 17.81
CA GLU A 8 6.84 -5.31 18.21
C GLU A 8 6.11 -6.66 18.27
N GLU A 9 4.84 -6.68 18.68
CA GLU A 9 4.00 -7.88 18.64
C GLU A 9 3.87 -8.43 17.22
N LEU A 10 3.62 -7.57 16.23
CA LEU A 10 3.51 -7.99 14.84
C LEU A 10 4.85 -8.46 14.26
N ILE A 11 5.97 -7.85 14.64
CA ILE A 11 7.30 -8.35 14.26
C ILE A 11 7.54 -9.74 14.86
N ASN A 12 7.18 -9.95 16.13
CA ASN A 12 7.31 -11.25 16.78
C ASN A 12 6.40 -12.29 16.10
N GLU A 13 5.19 -11.91 15.70
CA GLU A 13 4.29 -12.78 14.97
C GLU A 13 4.84 -13.17 13.60
N LEU A 14 5.52 -12.26 12.88
CA LEU A 14 6.25 -12.61 11.65
C LEU A 14 7.32 -13.68 11.91
N LYS A 15 8.09 -13.57 13.02
CA LYS A 15 9.11 -14.56 13.41
C LYS A 15 8.46 -15.90 13.75
N LEU A 16 7.40 -15.91 14.56
CA LEU A 16 6.67 -17.12 14.94
C LEU A 16 6.09 -17.86 13.73
N ARG A 17 5.64 -17.11 12.71
CA ARG A 17 5.13 -17.66 11.45
C ARG A 17 6.22 -18.04 10.45
N ASN A 18 7.51 -17.90 10.78
CA ASN A 18 8.65 -18.09 9.89
C ASN A 18 8.53 -17.30 8.56
N ILE A 19 7.93 -16.10 8.63
CA ILE A 19 7.84 -15.21 7.47
C ILE A 19 9.21 -14.54 7.29
N LYS A 20 9.78 -14.61 6.08
CA LYS A 20 11.04 -13.93 5.76
C LYS A 20 10.86 -12.40 5.84
N HIS A 21 11.65 -11.77 6.71
CA HIS A 21 11.73 -10.31 6.92
C HIS A 21 13.07 -9.95 7.58
N ASN A 22 13.45 -8.67 7.57
CA ASN A 22 14.48 -8.11 8.43
C ASN A 22 13.82 -7.18 9.47
N SER A 23 13.76 -7.61 10.73
CA SER A 23 13.05 -6.88 11.78
C SER A 23 13.55 -5.44 11.98
N GLN A 24 14.85 -5.18 11.78
CA GLN A 24 15.44 -3.85 11.96
C GLN A 24 15.13 -2.89 10.82
N ASP A 25 14.72 -3.42 9.65
CA ASP A 25 14.42 -2.60 8.48
C ASP A 25 12.92 -2.31 8.35
N ILE A 26 12.05 -2.93 9.17
CA ILE A 26 10.60 -2.66 9.11
C ILE A 26 10.34 -1.24 9.62
N ILE A 27 9.73 -0.42 8.78
CA ILE A 27 9.36 0.98 9.10
C ILE A 27 7.85 1.19 9.19
N ALA A 28 7.06 0.23 8.70
CA ALA A 28 5.61 0.19 8.89
C ALA A 28 5.11 -1.24 8.83
N ILE A 29 4.11 -1.56 9.65
CA ILE A 29 3.51 -2.89 9.74
C ILE A 29 2.05 -2.77 10.14
N THR A 30 1.21 -3.67 9.65
CA THR A 30 -0.19 -3.78 10.04
C THR A 30 -0.65 -5.22 9.92
N GLN A 31 -1.68 -5.57 10.68
CA GLN A 31 -2.44 -6.80 10.48
C GLN A 31 -3.80 -6.45 9.88
N LEU A 32 -4.25 -7.28 8.94
CA LEU A 32 -5.59 -7.23 8.36
C LEU A 32 -6.55 -8.11 9.17
N ASP A 33 -7.86 -7.90 9.02
CA ASP A 33 -8.90 -8.66 9.75
C ASP A 33 -8.82 -10.18 9.57
N ASN A 34 -8.27 -10.63 8.44
CA ASN A 34 -8.04 -12.06 8.16
C ASN A 34 -6.73 -12.61 8.78
N GLY A 35 -6.07 -11.82 9.64
CA GLY A 35 -4.82 -12.17 10.32
C GLY A 35 -3.58 -12.02 9.45
N ARG A 36 -3.69 -11.67 8.14
CA ARG A 36 -2.52 -11.45 7.28
C ARG A 36 -1.76 -10.22 7.74
N ILE A 37 -0.44 -10.35 7.89
CA ILE A 37 0.45 -9.24 8.24
C ILE A 37 1.04 -8.66 6.97
N ILE A 38 0.97 -7.34 6.83
CA ILE A 38 1.57 -6.57 5.75
C ILE A 38 2.63 -5.66 6.35
N PHE A 39 3.82 -5.62 5.75
CA PHE A 39 4.94 -4.85 6.26
C PHE A 39 5.74 -4.17 5.15
N LEU A 40 6.29 -3.01 5.46
CA LEU A 40 7.19 -2.24 4.61
C LEU A 40 8.56 -2.18 5.28
N GLU A 41 9.59 -2.57 4.55
CA GLU A 41 10.99 -2.39 4.96
C GLU A 41 11.61 -1.17 4.26
N ILE A 42 12.73 -0.67 4.79
CA ILE A 42 13.59 0.33 4.13
C ILE A 42 13.83 -0.07 2.68
N GLY A 43 14.20 -1.34 2.46
CA GLY A 43 14.37 -1.91 1.13
C GLY A 43 15.64 -1.41 0.44
N ASN A 44 15.58 -1.28 -0.88
CA ASN A 44 16.69 -0.85 -1.73
C ASN A 44 16.15 -0.22 -3.03
N SER A 45 17.02 0.05 -4.00
CA SER A 45 16.65 0.64 -5.30
C SER A 45 15.58 -0.14 -6.10
N SER A 46 15.38 -1.43 -5.80
CA SER A 46 14.48 -2.33 -6.53
C SER A 46 13.21 -2.72 -5.77
N SER A 47 13.14 -2.51 -4.43
CA SER A 47 11.93 -2.79 -3.65
C SER A 47 11.89 -2.05 -2.32
N GLY A 48 10.71 -1.98 -1.70
CA GLY A 48 10.53 -1.37 -0.38
C GLY A 48 10.49 0.15 -0.44
N TRP A 49 10.70 0.80 0.70
CA TRP A 49 10.56 2.24 0.83
C TRP A 49 11.50 3.04 -0.06
N GLU A 50 12.78 2.67 -0.15
CA GLU A 50 13.75 3.35 -1.01
C GLU A 50 13.32 3.35 -2.47
N HIS A 51 12.80 2.22 -2.97
CA HIS A 51 12.28 2.13 -4.33
C HIS A 51 11.07 3.04 -4.54
N ILE A 52 10.09 3.00 -3.63
CA ILE A 52 8.88 3.84 -3.67
C ILE A 52 9.26 5.32 -3.70
N LEU A 53 10.14 5.73 -2.79
CA LEU A 53 10.57 7.12 -2.67
C LEU A 53 11.33 7.58 -3.92
N ASN A 54 12.34 6.82 -4.34
CA ASN A 54 13.22 7.23 -5.44
C ASN A 54 12.56 7.16 -6.82
N LYS A 55 11.58 6.27 -7.03
CA LYS A 55 10.92 6.10 -8.33
C LYS A 55 9.57 6.81 -8.44
N HIS A 56 8.86 6.97 -7.33
CA HIS A 56 7.48 7.44 -7.33
C HIS A 56 7.22 8.60 -6.36
N GLY A 57 8.20 9.05 -5.57
CA GLY A 57 8.03 10.16 -4.63
C GLY A 57 7.46 11.42 -5.30
N GLU A 58 8.03 11.83 -6.44
CA GLU A 58 7.49 12.96 -7.21
C GLU A 58 6.09 12.70 -7.77
N ASP A 59 5.77 11.46 -8.15
CA ASP A 59 4.43 11.10 -8.63
C ASP A 59 3.38 11.30 -7.53
N PHE A 60 3.71 10.91 -6.30
CA PHE A 60 2.86 11.14 -5.12
C PHE A 60 2.69 12.64 -4.84
N GLN A 61 3.78 13.42 -4.91
CA GLN A 61 3.69 14.88 -4.75
C GLN A 61 2.81 15.53 -5.82
N ARG A 62 2.91 15.10 -7.08
CA ARG A 62 2.02 15.54 -8.18
C ARG A 62 0.54 15.19 -7.95
N ARG A 63 0.25 14.31 -6.99
CA ARG A 63 -1.11 13.90 -6.57
C ARG A 63 -1.55 14.54 -5.26
N GLY A 64 -0.75 15.47 -4.70
CA GLY A 64 -1.05 16.14 -3.43
C GLY A 64 -0.62 15.35 -2.19
N ILE A 65 0.07 14.22 -2.35
CA ILE A 65 0.58 13.42 -1.23
C ILE A 65 2.01 13.85 -0.94
N ALA A 66 2.23 14.52 0.19
CA ALA A 66 3.56 14.92 0.65
C ALA A 66 4.43 13.68 0.94
N ILE A 67 5.75 13.80 0.72
CA ILE A 67 6.70 12.67 0.87
C ILE A 67 6.59 12.02 2.26
N ASN A 68 6.49 12.82 3.31
CA ASN A 68 6.35 12.37 4.69
C ASN A 68 4.99 11.69 4.99
N ASN A 69 4.00 11.83 4.11
CA ASN A 69 2.68 11.21 4.24
C ASN A 69 2.54 9.93 3.40
N ILE A 70 3.51 9.57 2.55
CA ILE A 70 3.38 8.42 1.64
C ILE A 70 3.18 7.11 2.41
N ILE A 71 3.95 6.89 3.50
CA ILE A 71 3.84 5.67 4.30
C ILE A 71 2.46 5.58 4.97
N ASP A 72 1.99 6.67 5.58
CA ASP A 72 0.66 6.73 6.19
C ASP A 72 -0.46 6.50 5.16
N PHE A 73 -0.36 7.15 4.00
CA PHE A 73 -1.28 6.94 2.88
C PHE A 73 -1.31 5.49 2.40
N LEU A 74 -0.14 4.88 2.22
CA LEU A 74 0.01 3.49 1.82
C LEU A 74 -0.65 2.54 2.84
N MET A 75 -0.34 2.69 4.12
CA MET A 75 -0.88 1.83 5.17
C MET A 75 -2.40 2.01 5.34
N LYS A 76 -2.90 3.24 5.18
CA LYS A 76 -4.33 3.50 5.17
C LYS A 76 -5.02 2.87 3.96
N ALA A 77 -4.41 2.90 2.78
CA ALA A 77 -4.96 2.21 1.61
C ALA A 77 -5.00 0.68 1.79
N ILE A 78 -3.99 0.09 2.43
CA ILE A 78 -3.92 -1.35 2.72
C ILE A 78 -5.01 -1.78 3.72
N THR A 79 -5.28 -0.95 4.73
CA THR A 79 -6.18 -1.30 5.84
C THR A 79 -7.63 -0.89 5.60
N MET A 80 -7.86 0.25 4.94
CA MET A 80 -9.19 0.86 4.79
C MET A 80 -9.60 1.04 3.33
N GLY A 81 -8.70 0.80 2.38
CA GLY A 81 -8.97 1.01 0.96
C GLY A 81 -9.91 -0.05 0.39
N GLN A 82 -10.79 0.38 -0.51
CA GLN A 82 -11.57 -0.51 -1.36
C GLN A 82 -10.69 -1.02 -2.50
N LEU A 83 -10.55 -2.34 -2.63
CA LEU A 83 -9.94 -2.96 -3.81
C LEU A 83 -10.86 -2.76 -5.02
N ILE A 84 -10.36 -2.12 -6.07
CA ILE A 84 -11.16 -1.81 -7.28
C ILE A 84 -10.60 -2.44 -8.56
N GLY A 85 -9.45 -3.12 -8.49
CA GLY A 85 -8.88 -3.79 -9.67
C GLY A 85 -7.39 -4.05 -9.56
N THR A 86 -6.77 -4.29 -10.70
CA THR A 86 -5.36 -4.67 -10.83
C THR A 86 -4.65 -3.87 -11.90
N GLN A 87 -3.45 -3.35 -11.60
CA GLN A 87 -2.52 -2.74 -12.56
C GLN A 87 -1.49 -3.78 -13.00
N GLY A 88 -1.35 -3.95 -14.32
CA GLY A 88 -0.48 -4.99 -14.88
C GLY A 88 -1.00 -6.37 -14.48
N THR A 89 -0.12 -7.25 -14.02
CA THR A 89 -0.46 -8.63 -13.65
C THR A 89 -0.66 -8.86 -12.15
N SER A 90 -0.13 -7.99 -11.28
CA SER A 90 -0.06 -8.27 -9.84
C SER A 90 -0.42 -7.10 -8.91
N ARG A 91 -0.33 -5.84 -9.37
CA ARG A 91 -0.49 -4.69 -8.46
C ARG A 91 -1.95 -4.43 -8.16
N SER A 92 -2.36 -4.64 -6.92
CA SER A 92 -3.72 -4.33 -6.46
C SER A 92 -3.95 -2.83 -6.46
N ILE A 93 -5.10 -2.38 -6.97
CA ILE A 93 -5.50 -0.98 -7.01
C ILE A 93 -6.51 -0.71 -5.92
N TYR A 94 -6.19 0.22 -5.03
CA TYR A 94 -7.06 0.64 -3.95
C TYR A 94 -7.60 2.04 -4.20
N LYS A 95 -8.89 2.23 -3.93
CA LYS A 95 -9.55 3.52 -3.76
C LYS A 95 -9.68 3.79 -2.26
N VAL A 96 -9.24 4.95 -1.80
CA VAL A 96 -9.27 5.28 -0.37
C VAL A 96 -9.56 6.76 -0.19
N ASP A 97 -10.36 7.11 0.83
CA ASP A 97 -10.45 8.47 1.32
C ASP A 97 -9.20 8.77 2.15
N TYR A 98 -8.37 9.69 1.66
CA TYR A 98 -7.20 10.18 2.36
C TYR A 98 -7.31 11.69 2.55
N GLN A 99 -7.42 12.11 3.81
CA GLN A 99 -7.55 13.53 4.19
C GLN A 99 -8.75 14.24 3.53
N GLY A 100 -9.87 13.53 3.31
CA GLY A 100 -11.09 14.07 2.72
C GLY A 100 -11.09 14.07 1.19
N GLU A 101 -10.04 13.53 0.56
CA GLU A 101 -9.96 13.37 -0.88
C GLU A 101 -9.91 11.89 -1.27
N ILE A 102 -10.67 11.52 -2.30
CA ILE A 102 -10.59 10.17 -2.88
C ILE A 102 -9.31 10.04 -3.68
N GLN A 103 -8.43 9.16 -3.22
CA GLN A 103 -7.14 8.85 -3.81
C GLN A 103 -7.10 7.41 -4.33
N TYR A 104 -6.18 7.15 -5.25
CA TYR A 104 -6.00 5.85 -5.89
C TYR A 104 -4.53 5.45 -5.90
N ILE A 105 -4.22 4.27 -5.36
CA ILE A 105 -2.86 3.76 -5.26
C ILE A 105 -2.80 2.32 -5.76
N SER A 106 -1.76 2.02 -6.53
CA SER A 106 -1.42 0.68 -6.96
C SER A 106 -0.32 0.15 -6.07
N ILE A 107 -0.50 -1.05 -5.50
CA ILE A 107 0.42 -1.62 -4.52
C ILE A 107 0.82 -3.03 -4.96
N ASP A 108 2.13 -3.28 -4.99
CA ASP A 108 2.72 -4.60 -5.18
C ASP A 108 3.07 -5.21 -3.82
N ILE A 109 2.40 -6.29 -3.44
CA ILE A 109 2.60 -6.96 -2.15
C ILE A 109 3.02 -8.39 -2.43
N GLY A 110 4.19 -8.77 -1.94
CA GLY A 110 4.69 -10.14 -1.98
C GLY A 110 3.73 -11.11 -1.27
N SER A 111 3.81 -12.39 -1.63
CA SER A 111 3.01 -13.45 -0.99
C SER A 111 3.23 -13.53 0.53
N ASN A 112 4.42 -13.15 1.00
CA ASN A 112 4.78 -13.08 2.42
C ASN A 112 4.24 -11.85 3.15
N GLY A 113 3.62 -10.89 2.46
CA GLY A 113 3.12 -9.64 3.05
C GLY A 113 4.08 -8.44 2.92
N TYR A 114 5.26 -8.63 2.33
CA TYR A 114 6.20 -7.53 2.09
C TYR A 114 5.67 -6.58 1.01
N VAL A 115 5.66 -5.28 1.27
CA VAL A 115 5.36 -4.26 0.25
C VAL A 115 6.58 -4.06 -0.62
N VAL A 116 6.50 -4.54 -1.86
CA VAL A 116 7.59 -4.47 -2.84
C VAL A 116 7.64 -3.08 -3.48
N SER A 117 6.49 -2.50 -3.82
CA SER A 117 6.41 -1.22 -4.52
C SER A 117 5.01 -0.62 -4.37
N ALA A 118 4.91 0.68 -4.54
CA ALA A 118 3.64 1.41 -4.58
C ALA A 118 3.80 2.68 -5.42
N ASN A 119 2.77 3.01 -6.18
CA ASN A 119 2.72 4.21 -7.01
C ASN A 119 1.28 4.74 -7.06
N PRO A 120 1.07 6.05 -7.30
CA PRO A 120 -0.26 6.53 -7.61
C PRO A 120 -0.80 5.82 -8.86
N THR A 121 -2.06 5.38 -8.83
CA THR A 121 -2.63 4.67 -9.98
C THR A 121 -2.73 5.63 -11.18
N PRO A 122 -2.28 5.24 -12.38
CA PRO A 122 -2.39 6.07 -13.58
C PRO A 122 -3.82 6.56 -13.83
N ARG A 123 -4.00 7.85 -14.16
CA ARG A 123 -5.34 8.45 -14.37
C ARG A 123 -6.19 7.69 -15.39
N LYS A 124 -5.56 7.17 -16.46
CA LYS A 124 -6.23 6.36 -17.49
C LYS A 124 -6.83 5.07 -16.92
N LEU A 125 -6.16 4.42 -15.95
CA LEU A 125 -6.70 3.23 -15.30
C LEU A 125 -7.83 3.60 -14.35
N ILE A 126 -7.70 4.69 -13.58
CA ILE A 126 -8.78 5.19 -12.71
C ILE A 126 -10.06 5.43 -13.52
N GLN A 127 -9.94 6.12 -14.66
CA GLN A 127 -11.09 6.39 -15.54
C GLN A 127 -11.77 5.13 -16.05
N ARG A 128 -11.00 4.08 -16.33
CA ARG A 128 -11.56 2.80 -16.76
C ARG A 128 -12.44 2.16 -15.67
N PHE A 129 -11.93 2.06 -14.44
CA PHE A 129 -12.68 1.45 -13.34
C PHE A 129 -13.90 2.29 -12.94
N LEU A 130 -13.77 3.62 -12.91
CA LEU A 130 -14.90 4.51 -12.61
C LEU A 130 -15.93 4.58 -13.74
N GLY A 131 -15.51 4.33 -14.99
CA GLY A 131 -16.41 4.24 -16.14
C GLY A 131 -17.19 2.93 -16.16
N GLU A 132 -16.55 1.81 -15.84
CA GLU A 132 -17.20 0.50 -15.68
C GLU A 132 -18.28 0.57 -14.57
N ASP A 133 -18.02 1.26 -13.45
CA ASP A 133 -19.01 1.50 -12.36
C ASP A 133 -20.26 2.30 -12.79
N LEU A 134 -20.17 3.11 -13.86
CA LEU A 134 -21.30 3.90 -14.38
C LEU A 134 -22.15 3.13 -15.39
N ASP A 135 -21.56 2.16 -16.09
CA ASP A 135 -22.26 1.34 -17.09
C ASP A 135 -22.97 0.13 -16.45
N GLU A 136 -22.47 -0.39 -15.32
CA GLU A 136 -23.16 -1.47 -14.57
C GLU A 136 -24.46 -1.00 -13.89
N LYS A 137 -24.67 0.30 -13.68
CA LYS A 137 -25.91 0.85 -13.08
C LYS A 137 -27.04 1.10 -14.09
N LYS A 138 -26.91 0.63 -15.34
CA LYS A 138 -27.90 0.85 -16.40
C LYS A 138 -28.76 -0.36 -16.77
N ASN A 139 -28.68 -1.47 -16.04
CA ASN A 139 -29.53 -2.64 -16.27
C ASN A 139 -30.35 -3.01 -15.05
#